data_AF-A0A536SXD9-F1
#
_entry.id   AF-A0A536SXD9-F1
#
_cell.length_a   1.000
_cell.length_b   1.000
_cell.length_c   1.000
_cell.angle_alpha   90.00
_cell.angle_beta   90.00
_cell.angle_gamma   90.00
#
_symmetry.space_group_name_H-M   'P 1'
#
loop_
_entity.id
_entity.type
_entity.pdbx_description
1 polymer ?
#
loop_
_entity_poly.entity_id
_entity_poly.type
_entity_poly.pdbx_seq_one_letter_code
_entity_poly.pdbx_strand_id
1 'polypeptide(L)'
;MAVALAFAGLMAPLMAQAQTRTNQTTGCQGNVVNYNPGNGEDIVVPEGYKVERFSQVDLNFPTAVAFIGDRHNFKVLVLESGHGLPSRCNDRTDPAYGGPFSPVNPFTPDIVVLDMKGHLAAGPFAKPTGPDNGFQADGPAIDIAFENRGKDGSEDRDDDGKKGGRLFATDSNQSIRTSGNNNSSRIVVVDISKNTVTPFITGLPTGDHPAEQLEFKDGWIYWSQGSTTNSSVVGHDNGGGANQQEIPCQDIVLSQNTFPSSDGHRSSGYSPHGVARPGAHVAAFESATGPGICSGSIMRAKLNSKHPKSTIEPVSWGYRNPYGIRFAPDDHALKGGLFVTENGEDERGARPTNNSPDRLQLAQQNHDGSPDY
;
A
#
# COMPACT_ATOMS: atom_id res chain seq x y z
N MET A 1 -20.79 18.73 -72.21
CA MET A 1 -19.86 19.02 -71.11
C MET A 1 -20.61 18.85 -69.80
N ALA A 2 -20.45 17.70 -69.14
CA ALA A 2 -21.05 17.43 -67.84
C ALA A 2 -20.05 17.86 -66.75
N VAL A 3 -20.46 18.77 -65.88
CA VAL A 3 -19.67 19.22 -64.74
C VAL A 3 -19.97 18.27 -63.58
N ALA A 4 -18.97 17.48 -63.19
CA ALA A 4 -19.02 16.65 -62.00
C ALA A 4 -18.77 17.51 -60.76
N LEU A 5 -19.75 17.57 -59.85
CA LEU A 5 -19.56 18.11 -58.50
C LEU A 5 -18.84 17.07 -57.65
N ALA A 6 -17.60 17.37 -57.26
CA ALA A 6 -16.87 16.60 -56.25
C ALA A 6 -17.37 17.00 -54.85
N PHE A 7 -18.03 16.07 -54.16
CA PHE A 7 -18.35 16.19 -52.74
C PHE A 7 -17.07 15.95 -51.92
N ALA A 8 -16.50 17.00 -51.34
CA ALA A 8 -15.48 16.88 -50.31
C ALA A 8 -16.15 16.55 -48.97
N GLY A 9 -16.13 15.27 -48.59
CA GLY A 9 -16.57 14.83 -47.26
C GLY A 9 -15.56 15.27 -46.20
N LEU A 10 -15.91 16.31 -45.43
CA LEU A 10 -15.24 16.66 -44.19
C LEU A 10 -15.51 15.55 -43.17
N MET A 11 -14.54 14.64 -42.97
CA MET A 11 -14.52 13.81 -41.77
C MET A 11 -14.16 14.70 -40.58
N ALA A 12 -15.16 15.14 -39.83
CA ALA A 12 -14.92 15.71 -38.52
C ALA A 12 -14.38 14.60 -37.60
N PRO A 13 -13.31 14.84 -36.82
CA PRO A 13 -12.86 13.87 -35.83
C PRO A 13 -14.00 13.67 -34.82
N LEU A 14 -14.43 12.42 -34.67
CA LEU A 14 -15.28 12.01 -33.56
C LEU A 14 -14.53 12.33 -32.28
N MET A 15 -14.92 13.40 -31.58
CA MET A 15 -14.45 13.64 -30.23
C MET A 15 -14.92 12.45 -29.38
N ALA A 16 -14.00 11.59 -28.98
CA ALA A 16 -14.28 10.56 -28.00
C ALA A 16 -14.74 11.26 -26.71
N GLN A 17 -16.03 11.19 -26.40
CA GLN A 17 -16.54 11.68 -25.13
C GLN A 17 -15.98 10.78 -24.03
N ALA A 18 -15.33 11.37 -23.03
CA ALA A 18 -14.91 10.65 -21.84
C ALA A 18 -16.13 9.90 -21.24
N GLN A 19 -15.97 8.60 -20.98
CA GLN A 19 -17.04 7.84 -20.35
C GLN A 19 -17.17 8.30 -18.91
N THR A 20 -18.38 8.50 -18.42
CA THR A 20 -18.58 8.72 -16.98
C THR A 20 -18.78 7.38 -16.28
N ARG A 21 -18.24 7.26 -15.06
CA ARG A 21 -18.45 6.10 -14.18
C ARG A 21 -19.18 6.57 -12.92
N THR A 22 -20.22 5.85 -12.53
CA THR A 22 -21.04 6.14 -11.34
C THR A 22 -20.83 5.08 -10.28
N ASN A 23 -20.57 5.52 -9.06
CA ASN A 23 -20.53 4.66 -7.89
C ASN A 23 -21.96 4.30 -7.44
N GLN A 24 -22.27 3.00 -7.40
CA GLN A 24 -23.62 2.49 -7.12
C GLN A 24 -23.88 2.26 -5.62
N THR A 25 -22.95 2.64 -4.74
CA THR A 25 -23.12 2.57 -3.29
C THR A 25 -24.40 3.32 -2.87
N THR A 26 -25.13 2.73 -1.94
CA THR A 26 -26.42 3.23 -1.45
C THR A 26 -26.25 4.64 -0.88
N GLY A 27 -26.99 5.60 -1.44
CA GLY A 27 -26.89 7.01 -1.03
C GLY A 27 -25.74 7.80 -1.68
N CYS A 28 -25.03 7.21 -2.65
CA CYS A 28 -23.96 7.85 -3.41
C CYS A 28 -24.30 8.04 -4.90
N GLN A 29 -25.58 8.17 -5.26
CA GLN A 29 -26.04 8.22 -6.66
C GLN A 29 -25.48 9.40 -7.48
N GLY A 30 -24.99 10.45 -6.81
CA GLY A 30 -24.33 11.60 -7.44
C GLY A 30 -22.81 11.50 -7.55
N ASN A 31 -22.19 10.41 -7.07
CA ASN A 31 -20.75 10.20 -7.13
C ASN A 31 -20.38 9.66 -8.53
N VAL A 32 -20.12 10.60 -9.44
CA VAL A 32 -19.77 10.36 -10.84
C VAL A 32 -18.39 10.93 -11.13
N VAL A 33 -17.55 10.17 -11.82
CA VAL A 33 -16.22 10.61 -12.26
C VAL A 33 -16.09 10.52 -13.77
N ASN A 34 -15.30 11.44 -14.34
CA ASN A 34 -14.83 11.31 -15.71
C ASN A 34 -13.82 10.17 -15.76
N TYR A 35 -14.04 9.21 -16.66
CA TYR A 35 -13.21 8.04 -16.85
C TYR A 35 -12.68 8.02 -18.28
N ASN A 36 -11.37 8.24 -18.39
CA ASN A 36 -10.64 8.25 -19.66
C ASN A 36 -9.28 7.53 -19.50
N PRO A 37 -9.26 6.20 -19.44
CA PRO A 37 -8.03 5.43 -19.21
C PRO A 37 -7.11 5.34 -20.44
N GLY A 38 -7.45 5.99 -21.56
CA GLY A 38 -6.99 5.58 -22.90
C GLY A 38 -5.85 6.37 -23.51
N ASN A 39 -5.49 7.54 -22.97
CA ASN A 39 -4.77 8.54 -23.77
C ASN A 39 -3.41 8.96 -23.17
N GLY A 40 -3.15 8.67 -21.89
CA GLY A 40 -1.85 8.96 -21.24
C GLY A 40 -1.45 10.43 -21.24
N GLU A 41 -2.38 11.33 -21.56
CA GLU A 41 -2.16 12.76 -21.79
C GLU A 41 -1.73 13.50 -20.53
N ASP A 42 -2.04 12.95 -19.37
CA ASP A 42 -1.71 13.50 -18.06
C ASP A 42 -0.34 13.02 -17.53
N ILE A 43 0.39 12.20 -18.29
CA ILE A 43 1.68 11.64 -17.88
C ILE A 43 2.82 12.28 -18.68
N VAL A 44 3.70 12.99 -17.98
CA VAL A 44 4.93 13.54 -18.56
C VAL A 44 6.03 12.50 -18.47
N VAL A 45 6.61 12.13 -19.62
CA VAL A 45 7.74 11.20 -19.70
C VAL A 45 8.96 11.88 -20.36
N PRO A 46 10.20 11.45 -20.06
CA PRO A 46 11.39 11.98 -20.71
C PRO A 46 11.39 11.76 -22.23
N GLU A 47 12.23 12.52 -22.95
CA GLU A 47 12.42 12.34 -24.39
C GLU A 47 12.81 10.88 -24.71
N GLY A 48 12.19 10.32 -25.76
CA GLY A 48 12.37 8.92 -26.15
C GLY A 48 11.39 7.93 -25.52
N TYR A 49 10.60 8.35 -24.53
CA TYR A 49 9.56 7.53 -23.92
C TYR A 49 8.16 7.89 -24.45
N LYS A 50 7.24 6.92 -24.42
CA LYS A 50 5.82 7.11 -24.72
C LYS A 50 4.97 6.32 -23.72
N VAL A 51 3.73 6.73 -23.55
CA VAL A 51 2.74 6.05 -22.71
C VAL A 51 1.76 5.29 -23.59
N GLU A 52 1.50 4.04 -23.25
CA GLU A 52 0.52 3.20 -23.92
C GLU A 52 -0.29 2.41 -22.89
N ARG A 53 -1.61 2.33 -23.11
CA ARG A 53 -2.47 1.49 -22.27
C ARG A 53 -2.18 0.02 -22.56
N PHE A 54 -1.69 -0.70 -21.54
CA PHE A 54 -1.48 -2.14 -21.62
C PHE A 54 -2.79 -2.93 -21.41
N SER A 55 -3.52 -2.65 -20.32
CA SER A 55 -4.73 -3.41 -19.98
C SER A 55 -5.83 -3.21 -21.03
N GLN A 56 -6.44 -4.29 -21.47
CA GLN A 56 -7.59 -4.28 -22.38
C GLN A 56 -8.93 -4.30 -21.62
N VAL A 57 -8.83 -4.32 -20.29
CA VAL A 57 -9.95 -4.26 -19.34
C VAL A 57 -9.75 -3.11 -18.37
N ASP A 58 -10.85 -2.67 -17.80
CA ASP A 58 -10.83 -1.69 -16.71
C ASP A 58 -10.45 -2.41 -15.43
N LEU A 59 -9.52 -1.80 -14.68
CA LEU A 59 -9.06 -2.27 -13.39
C LEU A 59 -9.70 -1.42 -12.30
N ASN A 60 -9.80 -1.98 -11.11
CA ASN A 60 -10.49 -1.37 -9.97
C ASN A 60 -9.51 -1.19 -8.80
N PHE A 61 -9.09 0.06 -8.57
CA PHE A 61 -8.06 0.41 -7.59
C PHE A 61 -6.78 -0.47 -7.67
N PRO A 62 -6.14 -0.58 -8.85
CA PRO A 62 -4.89 -1.34 -8.97
C PRO A 62 -3.77 -0.65 -8.17
N THR A 63 -3.04 -1.40 -7.34
CA THR A 63 -1.98 -0.87 -6.47
C THR A 63 -0.60 -1.48 -6.76
N ALA A 64 -0.56 -2.74 -7.19
CA ALA A 64 0.69 -3.42 -7.51
C ALA A 64 0.52 -4.41 -8.66
N VAL A 65 1.63 -4.73 -9.30
CA VAL A 65 1.72 -5.77 -10.33
C VAL A 65 2.90 -6.70 -10.07
N ALA A 66 2.75 -7.96 -10.46
CA ALA A 66 3.84 -8.92 -10.50
C ALA A 66 3.76 -9.78 -11.77
N PHE A 67 4.89 -10.31 -12.24
CA PHE A 67 4.94 -11.08 -13.48
C PHE A 67 5.14 -12.59 -13.24
N ILE A 68 4.42 -13.42 -13.99
CA ILE A 68 4.68 -14.87 -14.12
C ILE A 68 4.94 -15.17 -15.58
N GLY A 69 5.98 -15.94 -15.89
CA GLY A 69 6.38 -16.20 -17.28
C GLY A 69 7.57 -15.33 -17.70
N ASP A 70 7.98 -15.40 -18.97
CA ASP A 70 9.16 -14.71 -19.52
C ASP A 70 8.75 -13.59 -20.46
N ARG A 71 9.76 -12.80 -20.87
CA ARG A 71 9.73 -11.91 -22.03
C ARG A 71 9.02 -12.44 -23.28
N HIS A 72 8.88 -13.76 -23.49
CA HIS A 72 8.19 -14.32 -24.66
C HIS A 72 6.75 -14.74 -24.37
N ASN A 73 6.46 -15.16 -23.14
CA ASN A 73 5.12 -15.56 -22.70
C ASN A 73 4.98 -15.29 -21.20
N PHE A 74 4.29 -14.20 -20.86
CA PHE A 74 4.03 -13.81 -19.48
C PHE A 74 2.55 -13.54 -19.19
N LYS A 75 2.24 -13.54 -17.90
CA LYS A 75 1.00 -13.08 -17.31
C LYS A 75 1.33 -11.99 -16.30
N VAL A 76 0.45 -11.00 -16.20
CA VAL A 76 0.54 -9.92 -15.23
C VAL A 76 -0.49 -10.16 -14.15
N LEU A 77 -0.04 -10.33 -12.93
CA LEU A 77 -0.90 -10.33 -11.75
C LEU A 77 -1.09 -8.88 -11.38
N VAL A 78 -2.34 -8.44 -11.22
CA VAL A 78 -2.69 -7.09 -10.79
C VAL A 78 -3.40 -7.22 -9.46
N LEU A 79 -2.87 -6.58 -8.42
CA LEU A 79 -3.53 -6.45 -7.12
C LEU A 79 -4.51 -5.29 -7.17
N GLU A 80 -5.78 -5.58 -6.94
CA GLU A 80 -6.85 -4.60 -6.74
C GLU A 80 -7.07 -4.40 -5.24
N SER A 81 -6.94 -3.16 -4.74
CA SER A 81 -6.80 -2.92 -3.30
C SER A 81 -8.09 -3.08 -2.48
N GLY A 82 -9.24 -3.20 -3.13
CA GLY A 82 -10.54 -3.03 -2.48
C GLY A 82 -10.82 -1.56 -2.15
N HIS A 83 -11.45 -1.29 -1.00
CA HIS A 83 -12.00 0.04 -0.71
C HIS A 83 -10.95 1.16 -0.58
N GLY A 84 -9.66 0.84 -0.44
CA GLY A 84 -8.57 1.81 -0.34
C GLY A 84 -8.76 2.74 0.88
N LEU A 85 -8.93 4.05 0.64
CA LEU A 85 -9.31 5.01 1.68
C LEU A 85 -10.77 4.81 2.10
N PRO A 86 -11.08 4.57 3.40
CA PRO A 86 -12.46 4.42 3.86
C PRO A 86 -13.31 5.64 3.51
N SER A 87 -14.46 5.40 2.88
CA SER A 87 -15.44 6.43 2.53
C SER A 87 -16.84 5.82 2.59
N ARG A 88 -17.85 6.63 2.92
CA ARG A 88 -19.26 6.20 2.85
C ARG A 88 -19.68 5.72 1.45
N CYS A 89 -18.93 6.10 0.41
CA CYS A 89 -19.20 5.68 -0.96
C CYS A 89 -18.29 4.52 -1.41
N ASN A 90 -17.28 4.15 -0.64
CA ASN A 90 -16.45 2.98 -0.92
C ASN A 90 -16.67 1.99 0.23
N ASP A 91 -17.90 1.52 0.39
CA ASP A 91 -18.30 0.70 1.52
C ASP A 91 -18.48 -0.76 1.09
N ARG A 92 -17.56 -1.62 1.53
CA ARG A 92 -17.64 -3.07 1.30
C ARG A 92 -18.86 -3.73 1.94
N THR A 93 -19.49 -3.09 2.92
CA THR A 93 -20.64 -3.64 3.63
C THR A 93 -21.96 -3.30 2.96
N ASP A 94 -21.94 -2.45 1.93
CA ASP A 94 -23.15 -2.02 1.24
C ASP A 94 -23.89 -3.22 0.62
N PRO A 95 -25.21 -3.38 0.92
CA PRO A 95 -26.02 -4.45 0.37
C PRO A 95 -26.05 -4.50 -1.17
N ALA A 96 -25.83 -3.37 -1.86
CA ALA A 96 -25.74 -3.31 -3.32
C ALA A 96 -24.65 -4.22 -3.89
N TYR A 97 -23.62 -4.55 -3.09
CA TYR A 97 -22.50 -5.41 -3.49
C TYR A 97 -22.53 -6.80 -2.84
N GLY A 98 -23.58 -7.13 -2.09
CA GLY A 98 -23.72 -8.43 -1.43
C GLY A 98 -22.86 -8.59 -0.16
N GLY A 99 -22.29 -7.49 0.34
CA GLY A 99 -21.48 -7.46 1.57
C GLY A 99 -20.05 -7.94 1.40
N PRO A 100 -19.28 -8.00 2.50
CA PRO A 100 -17.81 -8.04 2.46
C PRO A 100 -17.18 -9.37 2.03
N PHE A 101 -17.98 -10.43 1.89
CA PHE A 101 -17.52 -11.75 1.43
C PHE A 101 -18.16 -12.15 0.11
N SER A 102 -18.83 -11.20 -0.55
CA SER A 102 -19.39 -11.42 -1.89
C SER A 102 -18.25 -11.54 -2.91
N PRO A 103 -18.29 -12.54 -3.81
CA PRO A 103 -17.25 -12.76 -4.81
C PRO A 103 -17.18 -11.64 -5.87
N VAL A 104 -18.19 -10.76 -5.91
CA VAL A 104 -18.32 -9.68 -6.90
C VAL A 104 -18.25 -8.29 -6.27
N ASN A 105 -17.87 -8.19 -4.99
CA ASN A 105 -17.76 -6.89 -4.32
C ASN A 105 -16.52 -6.13 -4.85
N PRO A 106 -16.69 -4.94 -5.45
CA PRO A 106 -15.57 -4.15 -5.96
C PRO A 106 -14.78 -3.45 -4.85
N PHE A 107 -15.31 -3.38 -3.63
CA PHE A 107 -14.64 -2.71 -2.51
C PHE A 107 -13.92 -3.70 -1.59
N THR A 108 -13.67 -4.92 -2.06
CA THR A 108 -12.82 -5.89 -1.36
C THR A 108 -11.60 -6.25 -2.21
N PRO A 109 -10.42 -6.49 -1.59
CA PRO A 109 -9.21 -6.72 -2.35
C PRO A 109 -9.26 -8.04 -3.14
N ASP A 110 -8.58 -8.07 -4.29
CA ASP A 110 -8.37 -9.28 -5.08
C ASP A 110 -7.12 -9.21 -5.97
N ILE A 111 -6.84 -10.31 -6.67
CA ILE A 111 -5.87 -10.35 -7.75
C ILE A 111 -6.56 -10.79 -9.04
N VAL A 112 -6.45 -9.97 -10.09
CA VAL A 112 -6.80 -10.37 -11.47
C VAL A 112 -5.54 -10.71 -12.26
N VAL A 113 -5.67 -11.60 -13.24
CA VAL A 113 -4.54 -12.05 -14.07
C VAL A 113 -4.80 -11.65 -15.51
N LEU A 114 -3.90 -10.84 -16.07
CA LEU A 114 -3.90 -10.45 -17.48
C LEU A 114 -2.94 -11.32 -18.28
N ASP A 115 -3.26 -11.59 -19.54
CA ASP A 115 -2.32 -12.19 -20.50
C ASP A 115 -1.27 -11.16 -20.97
N MET A 116 -0.27 -11.61 -21.73
CA MET A 116 0.78 -10.74 -22.31
C MET A 116 0.25 -9.67 -23.29
N LYS A 117 -1.04 -9.71 -23.65
CA LYS A 117 -1.71 -8.73 -24.50
C LYS A 117 -2.64 -7.81 -23.69
N GLY A 118 -2.65 -7.95 -22.36
CA GLY A 118 -3.45 -7.16 -21.44
C GLY A 118 -4.92 -7.59 -21.33
N HIS A 119 -5.34 -8.70 -21.94
CA HIS A 119 -6.70 -9.21 -21.75
C HIS A 119 -6.83 -9.97 -20.42
N LEU A 120 -8.00 -9.92 -19.80
CA LEU A 120 -8.29 -10.72 -18.62
C LEU A 120 -8.20 -12.22 -18.96
N ALA A 121 -7.28 -12.92 -18.30
CA ALA A 121 -7.03 -14.34 -18.49
C ALA A 121 -7.64 -15.20 -17.36
N ALA A 122 -7.65 -14.71 -16.12
CA ALA A 122 -8.23 -15.38 -14.96
C ALA A 122 -8.45 -14.43 -13.78
N GLY A 123 -9.14 -14.91 -12.75
CA GLY A 123 -9.46 -14.18 -11.52
C GLY A 123 -10.97 -13.90 -11.37
N PRO A 124 -11.38 -13.20 -10.30
CA PRO A 124 -10.54 -12.71 -9.21
C PRO A 124 -10.04 -13.85 -8.30
N PHE A 125 -8.80 -13.72 -7.81
CA PHE A 125 -8.20 -14.58 -6.81
C PHE A 125 -8.07 -13.85 -5.46
N ALA A 126 -7.87 -14.60 -4.38
CA ALA A 126 -7.61 -14.10 -3.04
C ALA A 126 -8.71 -13.21 -2.42
N LYS A 127 -9.89 -13.11 -3.05
CA LYS A 127 -11.06 -12.43 -2.48
C LYS A 127 -11.35 -12.90 -1.04
N PRO A 128 -11.77 -12.00 -0.14
CA PRO A 128 -12.27 -12.39 1.17
C PRO A 128 -13.51 -13.27 1.01
N THR A 129 -13.51 -14.42 1.68
CA THR A 129 -14.67 -15.33 1.75
C THR A 129 -15.08 -15.64 3.19
N GLY A 130 -14.35 -15.09 4.15
CA GLY A 130 -14.64 -15.09 5.58
C GLY A 130 -13.61 -14.25 6.34
N PRO A 131 -13.78 -14.00 7.64
CA PRO A 131 -12.89 -13.15 8.44
C PRO A 131 -11.40 -13.54 8.37
N ASP A 132 -11.10 -14.83 8.25
CA ASP A 132 -9.75 -15.37 8.20
C ASP A 132 -9.45 -16.12 6.89
N ASN A 133 -10.23 -15.88 5.83
CA ASN A 133 -10.06 -16.56 4.54
C ASN A 133 -10.00 -15.58 3.36
N GLY A 134 -8.85 -15.54 2.70
CA GLY A 134 -8.55 -14.55 1.66
C GLY A 134 -7.82 -13.32 2.22
N PHE A 135 -7.80 -12.26 1.42
CA PHE A 135 -7.40 -10.95 1.90
C PHE A 135 -8.36 -10.43 2.97
N GLN A 136 -7.88 -9.48 3.75
CA GLN A 136 -8.70 -8.75 4.70
C GLN A 136 -9.77 -7.93 3.97
N ALA A 137 -11.01 -8.01 4.46
CA ALA A 137 -12.15 -7.48 3.73
C ALA A 137 -12.20 -5.95 3.72
N ASP A 138 -11.81 -5.28 4.80
CA ASP A 138 -11.65 -3.81 4.79
C ASP A 138 -10.52 -3.43 3.82
N GLY A 139 -9.42 -4.18 3.78
CA GLY A 139 -8.25 -3.76 3.02
C GLY A 139 -7.61 -2.50 3.63
N PRO A 140 -6.70 -1.84 2.90
CA PRO A 140 -6.24 -2.20 1.58
C PRO A 140 -5.34 -3.44 1.59
N ALA A 141 -5.30 -4.13 0.45
CA ALA A 141 -4.10 -4.85 0.02
C ALA A 141 -3.28 -3.89 -0.86
N ILE A 142 -1.96 -3.81 -0.66
CA ILE A 142 -1.13 -2.75 -1.25
C ILE A 142 -0.07 -3.28 -2.21
N ASP A 143 0.66 -4.32 -1.82
CA ASP A 143 1.75 -4.83 -2.66
C ASP A 143 1.66 -6.34 -2.88
N ILE A 144 2.22 -6.79 -4.01
CA ILE A 144 2.46 -8.19 -4.35
C ILE A 144 3.85 -8.35 -4.94
N ALA A 145 4.62 -9.31 -4.43
CA ALA A 145 5.97 -9.56 -4.94
C ALA A 145 6.41 -11.01 -4.74
N PHE A 146 7.20 -11.52 -5.69
CA PHE A 146 7.85 -12.82 -5.56
C PHE A 146 9.14 -12.71 -4.74
N GLU A 147 9.38 -13.71 -3.90
CA GLU A 147 10.53 -13.72 -2.97
C GLU A 147 11.92 -13.83 -3.63
N ASN A 148 11.96 -14.36 -4.85
CA ASN A 148 13.18 -14.47 -5.63
C ASN A 148 13.16 -13.34 -6.67
N ARG A 149 14.13 -12.43 -6.58
CA ARG A 149 14.32 -11.33 -7.53
C ARG A 149 15.64 -11.51 -8.30
N GLY A 150 15.74 -10.85 -9.46
CA GLY A 150 16.99 -10.74 -10.21
C GLY A 150 18.10 -10.10 -9.36
N LYS A 151 19.36 -10.24 -9.77
CA LYS A 151 20.53 -9.75 -9.03
C LYS A 151 20.54 -8.23 -8.85
N ASP A 152 19.84 -7.51 -9.70
CA ASP A 152 19.63 -6.06 -9.66
C ASP A 152 18.36 -5.65 -8.88
N GLY A 153 17.65 -6.62 -8.28
CA GLY A 153 16.37 -6.38 -7.61
C GLY A 153 15.18 -6.25 -8.57
N SER A 154 15.39 -6.44 -9.87
CA SER A 154 14.31 -6.47 -10.86
C SER A 154 13.47 -7.74 -10.69
N GLU A 155 12.18 -7.63 -11.04
CA GLU A 155 11.33 -8.80 -11.25
C GLU A 155 11.67 -9.50 -12.58
N ASP A 156 12.52 -8.87 -13.39
CA ASP A 156 12.92 -9.38 -14.67
C ASP A 156 13.91 -10.53 -14.49
N ARG A 157 13.69 -11.55 -15.30
CA ARG A 157 14.45 -12.78 -15.26
C ARG A 157 15.89 -12.49 -15.63
N ASP A 158 16.81 -12.66 -14.68
CA ASP A 158 18.19 -12.97 -15.07
C ASP A 158 18.20 -14.36 -15.75
N ASP A 159 19.06 -14.51 -16.76
CA ASP A 159 19.13 -15.56 -17.79
C ASP A 159 19.25 -17.04 -17.34
N ASP A 160 19.01 -17.40 -16.08
CA ASP A 160 19.19 -18.75 -15.54
C ASP A 160 17.89 -19.60 -15.45
N GLY A 161 16.76 -19.05 -15.92
CA GLY A 161 15.58 -19.84 -16.29
C GLY A 161 14.76 -20.44 -15.13
N LYS A 162 15.10 -20.18 -13.85
CA LYS A 162 14.26 -20.41 -12.64
C LYS A 162 14.72 -19.42 -11.56
N LYS A 163 13.87 -18.61 -10.91
CA LYS A 163 12.69 -19.00 -10.10
C LYS A 163 11.72 -17.81 -9.89
N GLY A 164 10.42 -18.05 -10.11
CA GLY A 164 9.39 -17.48 -9.23
C GLY A 164 9.30 -18.36 -7.97
N GLY A 165 9.27 -17.75 -6.79
CA GLY A 165 9.14 -18.45 -5.51
C GLY A 165 7.72 -18.37 -4.97
N ARG A 166 7.60 -18.23 -3.64
CA ARG A 166 6.34 -17.82 -3.02
C ARG A 166 5.99 -16.39 -3.44
N LEU A 167 4.71 -16.16 -3.73
CA LEU A 167 4.14 -14.82 -3.90
C LEU A 167 3.73 -14.30 -2.52
N PHE A 168 4.25 -13.14 -2.15
CA PHE A 168 3.88 -12.44 -0.93
C PHE A 168 2.99 -11.25 -1.26
N ALA A 169 2.17 -10.85 -0.29
CA ALA A 169 1.39 -9.63 -0.36
C ALA A 169 1.32 -8.95 1.00
N THR A 170 1.01 -7.65 1.00
CA THR A 170 0.62 -6.91 2.20
C THR A 170 -0.88 -6.65 2.18
N ASP A 171 -1.52 -6.88 3.33
CA ASP A 171 -2.91 -6.48 3.53
C ASP A 171 -3.17 -5.99 4.95
N SER A 172 -4.28 -5.30 5.14
CA SER A 172 -4.69 -4.72 6.41
C SER A 172 -6.21 -4.59 6.49
N ASN A 173 -6.75 -4.28 7.67
CA ASN A 173 -8.08 -3.71 7.80
C ASN A 173 -7.93 -2.22 8.17
N GLN A 174 -7.19 -1.45 7.37
CA GLN A 174 -6.92 -0.05 7.68
C GLN A 174 -8.22 0.73 7.91
N SER A 175 -8.18 1.61 8.90
CA SER A 175 -9.36 2.32 9.38
C SER A 175 -8.99 3.76 9.65
N ILE A 176 -8.63 4.45 8.56
CA ILE A 176 -8.37 5.89 8.59
C ILE A 176 -9.64 6.56 9.10
N ARG A 177 -9.54 7.24 10.26
CA ARG A 177 -10.64 7.96 10.92
C ARG A 177 -11.80 7.09 11.43
N THR A 178 -11.69 5.77 11.41
CA THR A 178 -12.63 4.84 12.06
C THR A 178 -11.91 4.05 13.15
N SER A 179 -12.65 3.58 14.15
CA SER A 179 -12.09 2.83 15.27
C SER A 179 -12.11 1.32 15.03
N GLY A 180 -11.10 0.60 15.53
CA GLY A 180 -11.24 -0.83 15.83
C GLY A 180 -10.30 -1.80 15.12
N ASN A 181 -9.42 -1.33 14.23
CA ASN A 181 -8.54 -2.20 13.43
C ASN A 181 -7.04 -1.97 13.68
N ASN A 182 -6.71 -1.61 14.91
CA ASN A 182 -5.33 -1.56 15.40
C ASN A 182 -4.61 -2.91 15.18
N ASN A 183 -3.35 -2.86 14.79
CA ASN A 183 -2.51 -4.03 14.56
C ASN A 183 -3.06 -5.06 13.55
N SER A 184 -3.83 -4.62 12.55
CA SER A 184 -4.46 -5.50 11.56
C SER A 184 -3.57 -5.81 10.37
N SER A 185 -2.47 -5.09 10.17
CA SER A 185 -1.59 -5.29 9.03
C SER A 185 -0.92 -6.66 9.08
N ARG A 186 -0.82 -7.28 7.91
CA ARG A 186 -0.20 -8.59 7.72
C ARG A 186 0.72 -8.55 6.51
N ILE A 187 1.70 -9.44 6.57
CA ILE A 187 2.34 -9.99 5.38
C ILE A 187 1.76 -11.39 5.20
N VAL A 188 1.32 -11.71 3.99
CA VAL A 188 0.67 -12.98 3.66
C VAL A 188 1.38 -13.65 2.48
N VAL A 189 1.26 -14.97 2.37
CA VAL A 189 1.63 -15.74 1.18
C VAL A 189 0.37 -16.04 0.39
N VAL A 190 0.42 -15.79 -0.91
CA VAL A 190 -0.68 -16.05 -1.85
C VAL A 190 -0.32 -17.23 -2.74
N ASP A 191 -1.18 -18.24 -2.79
CA ASP A 191 -1.11 -19.33 -3.77
C ASP A 191 -2.27 -19.19 -4.75
N ILE A 192 -1.97 -18.61 -5.92
CA ILE A 192 -2.97 -18.38 -6.99
C ILE A 192 -3.56 -19.70 -7.50
N SER A 193 -2.77 -20.78 -7.53
CA SER A 193 -3.22 -22.07 -8.05
C SER A 193 -4.28 -22.72 -7.15
N LYS A 194 -4.17 -22.50 -5.85
CA LYS A 194 -5.13 -22.99 -4.84
C LYS A 194 -6.16 -21.94 -4.42
N ASN A 195 -6.00 -20.71 -4.87
CA ASN A 195 -6.77 -19.56 -4.43
C ASN A 195 -6.77 -19.39 -2.90
N THR A 196 -5.59 -19.49 -2.28
CA THR A 196 -5.45 -19.39 -0.81
C THR A 196 -4.53 -18.24 -0.40
N VAL A 197 -4.89 -17.57 0.69
CA VAL A 197 -4.07 -16.56 1.37
C VAL A 197 -3.72 -17.09 2.75
N THR A 198 -2.43 -17.23 3.04
CA THR A 198 -1.93 -17.75 4.33
C THR A 198 -1.13 -16.68 5.05
N PRO A 199 -1.45 -16.33 6.29
CA PRO A 199 -0.67 -15.36 7.05
C PRO A 199 0.78 -15.80 7.23
N PHE A 200 1.72 -14.89 6.97
CA PHE A 200 3.16 -15.08 7.20
C PHE A 200 3.61 -14.30 8.45
N ILE A 201 3.27 -13.02 8.54
CA ILE A 201 3.45 -12.18 9.73
C ILE A 201 2.13 -11.46 10.01
N THR A 202 1.69 -11.46 11.28
CA THR A 202 0.44 -10.83 11.72
C THR A 202 0.64 -9.96 12.95
N GLY A 203 -0.32 -9.08 13.22
CA GLY A 203 -0.25 -8.15 14.34
C GLY A 203 0.67 -6.97 14.07
N LEU A 204 0.95 -6.65 12.81
CA LEU A 204 1.76 -5.48 12.46
C LEU A 204 0.93 -4.21 12.68
N PRO A 205 1.53 -3.10 13.12
CA PRO A 205 0.82 -1.87 13.43
C PRO A 205 -0.08 -1.42 12.27
N THR A 206 -1.23 -0.87 12.62
CA THR A 206 -2.14 -0.27 11.66
C THR A 206 -2.83 0.89 12.34
N GLY A 207 -2.87 2.01 11.65
CA GLY A 207 -3.68 3.15 12.05
C GLY A 207 -4.01 3.96 10.80
N ASP A 208 -3.56 5.21 10.78
CA ASP A 208 -3.70 6.06 9.60
C ASP A 208 -2.96 5.52 8.38
N HIS A 209 -1.89 4.74 8.56
CA HIS A 209 -1.08 4.16 7.49
C HIS A 209 -0.79 2.67 7.79
N PRO A 210 -0.93 1.74 6.82
CA PRO A 210 -0.78 0.29 7.05
C PRO A 210 0.63 -0.19 6.67
N ALA A 211 0.86 -1.50 6.62
CA ALA A 211 2.01 -2.08 5.94
C ALA A 211 1.85 -1.93 4.41
N GLU A 212 2.90 -1.48 3.73
CA GLU A 212 2.85 -1.10 2.31
C GLU A 212 3.75 -2.00 1.44
N GLN A 213 4.82 -1.49 0.83
CA GLN A 213 5.61 -2.23 -0.17
C GLN A 213 6.56 -3.27 0.43
N LEU A 214 6.86 -4.30 -0.36
CA LEU A 214 7.74 -5.42 -0.04
C LEU A 214 9.02 -5.38 -0.88
N GLU A 215 10.14 -5.72 -0.24
CA GLU A 215 11.42 -5.95 -0.91
C GLU A 215 12.11 -7.22 -0.39
N PHE A 216 13.01 -7.79 -1.18
CA PHE A 216 13.70 -9.03 -0.82
C PHE A 216 15.19 -8.90 -1.10
N LYS A 217 16.02 -9.23 -0.09
CA LYS A 217 17.47 -9.22 -0.24
C LYS A 217 18.12 -10.15 0.78
N ASP A 218 19.09 -10.97 0.34
CA ASP A 218 19.95 -11.79 1.21
C ASP A 218 19.19 -12.68 2.22
N GLY A 219 18.08 -13.29 1.79
CA GLY A 219 17.25 -14.17 2.62
C GLY A 219 16.37 -13.44 3.65
N TRP A 220 16.20 -12.13 3.48
CA TRP A 220 15.27 -11.31 4.23
C TRP A 220 14.12 -10.84 3.34
N ILE A 221 12.96 -10.69 3.96
CA ILE A 221 11.86 -9.86 3.45
C ILE A 221 11.92 -8.54 4.20
N TYR A 222 11.83 -7.44 3.46
CA TYR A 222 11.73 -6.07 3.94
C TYR A 222 10.33 -5.57 3.64
N TRP A 223 9.81 -4.70 4.47
CA TRP A 223 8.58 -3.99 4.17
C TRP A 223 8.60 -2.61 4.78
N SER A 224 7.84 -1.72 4.16
CA SER A 224 7.55 -0.42 4.73
C SER A 224 6.30 -0.48 5.61
N GLN A 225 6.40 0.11 6.79
CA GLN A 225 5.36 0.14 7.80
C GLN A 225 4.97 1.59 8.09
N GLY A 226 3.71 1.92 7.78
CA GLY A 226 3.12 3.21 8.07
C GLY A 226 3.04 3.53 9.56
N SER A 227 2.98 4.82 9.85
CA SER A 227 2.68 5.39 11.16
C SER A 227 1.22 5.14 11.56
N THR A 228 0.96 5.02 12.85
CA THR A 228 -0.40 4.78 13.34
C THR A 228 -1.24 6.07 13.37
N THR A 229 -0.58 7.22 13.29
CA THR A 229 -1.18 8.55 13.31
C THR A 229 -0.64 9.44 12.19
N ASN A 230 -1.23 10.61 11.98
CA ASN A 230 -0.76 11.60 11.00
C ASN A 230 0.64 12.16 11.31
N SER A 231 0.96 12.36 12.59
CA SER A 231 2.12 13.17 13.02
C SER A 231 2.53 12.84 14.47
N SER A 232 2.47 11.56 14.83
CA SER A 232 2.83 10.95 16.12
C SER A 232 1.91 11.24 17.32
N VAL A 233 0.79 11.94 17.12
CA VAL A 233 -0.13 12.34 18.19
C VAL A 233 -1.52 11.79 17.89
N VAL A 234 -2.10 11.06 18.85
CA VAL A 234 -3.47 10.55 18.72
C VAL A 234 -4.49 11.67 18.94
N GLY A 235 -5.13 12.08 17.85
CA GLY A 235 -6.24 13.04 17.81
C GLY A 235 -7.57 12.37 17.42
N HIS A 236 -8.62 13.17 17.26
CA HIS A 236 -9.92 12.66 16.81
C HIS A 236 -9.91 12.15 15.36
N ASP A 237 -8.91 12.54 14.58
CA ASP A 237 -8.66 11.99 13.25
C ASP A 237 -8.20 10.53 13.29
N ASN A 238 -7.80 10.01 14.46
CA ASN A 238 -7.43 8.61 14.66
C ASN A 238 -8.58 7.84 15.32
N GLY A 239 -9.65 7.60 14.56
CA GLY A 239 -10.82 6.85 15.03
C GLY A 239 -11.52 7.51 16.22
N GLY A 240 -11.64 8.84 16.19
CA GLY A 240 -12.22 9.61 17.31
C GLY A 240 -11.30 9.70 18.54
N GLY A 241 -10.04 9.27 18.44
CA GLY A 241 -9.10 9.17 19.56
C GLY A 241 -8.99 7.77 20.15
N ALA A 242 -9.70 6.78 19.60
CA ALA A 242 -9.70 5.40 20.08
C ALA A 242 -8.60 4.51 19.46
N ASN A 243 -7.97 4.95 18.37
CA ASN A 243 -6.92 4.18 17.72
C ASN A 243 -5.59 4.25 18.49
N GLN A 244 -4.72 3.28 18.22
CA GLN A 244 -3.45 3.14 18.92
C GLN A 244 -2.50 4.31 18.62
N GLN A 245 -1.67 4.63 19.61
CA GLN A 245 -0.55 5.55 19.47
C GLN A 245 0.60 4.95 18.65
N GLU A 246 1.59 5.78 18.33
CA GLU A 246 2.83 5.31 17.69
C GLU A 246 3.63 4.39 18.61
N ILE A 247 4.42 3.51 18.01
CA ILE A 247 5.31 2.57 18.68
C ILE A 247 6.74 2.91 18.25
N PRO A 248 7.63 3.34 19.16
CA PRO A 248 8.99 3.73 18.77
C PRO A 248 9.87 2.50 18.51
N CYS A 249 10.84 2.61 17.59
CA CYS A 249 11.79 1.52 17.31
C CYS A 249 13.00 1.52 18.25
N GLN A 250 13.20 2.60 19.01
CA GLN A 250 14.28 2.79 19.98
C GLN A 250 13.74 3.48 21.23
N ASP A 251 14.49 3.44 22.34
CA ASP A 251 14.15 4.20 23.54
C ASP A 251 14.19 5.70 23.24
N ILE A 252 13.13 6.42 23.62
CA ILE A 252 13.02 7.87 23.40
C ILE A 252 12.68 8.62 24.68
N VAL A 253 13.01 9.92 24.66
CA VAL A 253 12.52 10.88 25.65
C VAL A 253 11.59 11.86 24.95
N LEU A 254 10.34 11.94 25.41
CA LEU A 254 9.36 12.86 24.85
C LEU A 254 9.75 14.31 25.15
N SER A 255 9.47 15.21 24.20
CA SER A 255 9.57 16.65 24.45
C SER A 255 8.60 17.08 25.57
N GLN A 256 8.78 18.30 26.07
CA GLN A 256 7.84 18.92 27.04
C GLN A 256 6.50 19.33 26.39
N ASN A 257 6.36 19.18 25.07
CA ASN A 257 5.17 19.60 24.35
C ASN A 257 4.00 18.62 24.57
N THR A 258 2.81 19.19 24.59
CA THR A 258 1.53 18.48 24.52
C THR A 258 0.65 19.16 23.48
N PHE A 259 -0.25 18.40 22.88
CA PHE A 259 -1.05 18.83 21.74
C PHE A 259 -2.54 18.74 22.09
N PRO A 260 -3.30 19.85 21.97
CA PRO A 260 -4.72 19.86 22.29
C PRO A 260 -5.57 19.20 21.20
N SER A 261 -6.64 18.54 21.64
CA SER A 261 -7.76 18.12 20.80
C SER A 261 -8.99 19.01 21.06
N SER A 262 -9.97 18.97 20.16
CA SER A 262 -11.18 19.82 20.23
C SER A 262 -12.11 19.50 21.41
N ASP A 263 -11.96 18.34 22.03
CA ASP A 263 -12.68 17.91 23.23
C ASP A 263 -12.05 18.40 24.55
N GLY A 264 -10.96 19.17 24.47
CA GLY A 264 -10.25 19.71 25.63
C GLY A 264 -9.18 18.79 26.21
N HIS A 265 -9.03 17.56 25.69
CA HIS A 265 -7.94 16.67 26.07
C HIS A 265 -6.62 17.11 25.43
N ARG A 266 -5.50 16.71 26.04
CA ARG A 266 -4.15 16.96 25.53
C ARG A 266 -3.35 15.66 25.50
N SER A 267 -2.66 15.41 24.40
CA SER A 267 -1.84 14.21 24.21
C SER A 267 -0.38 14.59 24.01
N SER A 268 0.54 13.77 24.50
CA SER A 268 1.94 13.80 24.03
C SER A 268 2.11 12.86 22.83
N GLY A 269 3.22 13.00 22.10
CA GLY A 269 3.57 12.02 21.06
C GLY A 269 3.74 10.61 21.66
N TYR A 270 3.58 9.58 20.84
CA TYR A 270 3.71 8.16 21.25
C TYR A 270 2.84 7.79 22.46
N SER A 271 1.77 8.54 22.74
CA SER A 271 0.91 8.38 23.91
C SER A 271 -0.55 8.23 23.48
N PRO A 272 -1.37 7.46 24.20
CA PRO A 272 -2.80 7.38 23.92
C PRO A 272 -3.47 8.75 23.97
N HIS A 273 -4.64 8.87 23.33
CA HIS A 273 -5.43 10.09 23.34
C HIS A 273 -5.75 10.56 24.77
N GLY A 274 -5.56 11.86 25.03
CA GLY A 274 -5.78 12.47 26.33
C GLY A 274 -4.71 12.16 27.40
N VAL A 275 -3.61 11.51 27.01
CA VAL A 275 -2.49 11.22 27.90
C VAL A 275 -1.33 12.17 27.62
N ALA A 276 -1.11 13.11 28.55
CA ALA A 276 0.04 14.03 28.53
C ALA A 276 1.21 13.45 29.35
N ARG A 277 2.37 13.29 28.73
CA ARG A 277 3.59 12.72 29.34
C ARG A 277 4.85 13.56 29.02
N PRO A 278 4.86 14.86 29.35
CA PRO A 278 5.99 15.73 29.01
C PRO A 278 7.29 15.23 29.66
N GLY A 279 8.36 15.08 28.87
CA GLY A 279 9.65 14.59 29.37
C GLY A 279 9.73 13.10 29.70
N ALA A 280 8.69 12.32 29.42
CA ALA A 280 8.67 10.90 29.77
C ALA A 280 9.64 10.09 28.90
N HIS A 281 10.22 9.06 29.50
CA HIS A 281 10.92 8.00 28.79
C HIS A 281 9.88 7.01 28.26
N VAL A 282 9.98 6.66 26.97
CA VAL A 282 9.15 5.64 26.31
C VAL A 282 10.10 4.59 25.79
N ALA A 283 9.88 3.33 26.19
CA ALA A 283 10.75 2.23 25.80
C ALA A 283 10.52 1.85 24.33
N ALA A 284 11.56 1.34 23.68
CA ALA A 284 11.46 0.72 22.37
C ALA A 284 10.37 -0.36 22.37
N PHE A 285 9.54 -0.36 21.33
CA PHE A 285 8.46 -1.33 21.13
C PHE A 285 7.36 -1.29 22.22
N GLU A 286 7.23 -0.20 22.98
CA GLU A 286 6.11 0.00 23.90
C GLU A 286 4.77 -0.12 23.15
N SER A 287 3.89 -1.01 23.62
CA SER A 287 2.59 -1.34 23.00
C SER A 287 2.64 -2.16 21.70
N ALA A 288 3.80 -2.67 21.30
CA ALA A 288 3.93 -3.58 20.17
C ALA A 288 3.34 -4.97 20.45
N THR A 289 2.94 -5.68 19.39
CA THR A 289 2.44 -7.08 19.49
C THR A 289 3.55 -8.13 19.46
N GLY A 290 4.82 -7.71 19.48
CA GLY A 290 5.99 -8.57 19.40
C GLY A 290 7.30 -7.77 19.37
N PRO A 291 8.44 -8.42 19.59
CA PRO A 291 9.75 -7.78 19.57
C PRO A 291 10.08 -7.23 18.18
N GLY A 292 10.81 -6.10 18.13
CA GLY A 292 11.24 -5.48 16.87
C GLY A 292 10.14 -4.74 16.10
N ILE A 293 8.88 -4.87 16.52
CA ILE A 293 7.73 -4.26 15.83
C ILE A 293 7.57 -2.81 16.29
N CYS A 294 7.62 -1.88 15.34
CA CYS A 294 7.37 -0.46 15.56
C CYS A 294 6.63 0.17 14.36
N SER A 295 6.12 1.39 14.52
CA SER A 295 5.41 2.12 13.47
C SER A 295 6.31 3.12 12.76
N GLY A 296 5.91 3.57 11.57
CA GLY A 296 6.67 4.58 10.83
C GLY A 296 8.09 4.14 10.52
N SER A 297 8.25 2.92 9.98
CA SER A 297 9.53 2.23 9.89
C SER A 297 9.70 1.42 8.61
N ILE A 298 10.95 1.12 8.28
CA ILE A 298 11.31 -0.01 7.44
C ILE A 298 11.71 -1.15 8.37
N MET A 299 11.04 -2.28 8.24
CA MET A 299 11.33 -3.49 9.02
C MET A 299 11.75 -4.62 8.10
N ARG A 300 12.43 -5.62 8.66
CA ARG A 300 12.76 -6.87 7.97
C ARG A 300 12.57 -8.10 8.84
N ALA A 301 12.41 -9.25 8.20
CA ALA A 301 12.31 -10.55 8.87
C ALA A 301 12.98 -11.66 8.04
N LYS A 302 13.40 -12.75 8.71
CA LYS A 302 14.01 -13.90 8.02
C LYS A 302 12.97 -14.63 7.16
N LEU A 303 13.19 -14.63 5.84
CA LEU A 303 12.26 -15.16 4.84
C LEU A 303 11.94 -16.65 5.02
N ASN A 304 12.93 -17.43 5.44
CA ASN A 304 12.85 -18.89 5.56
C ASN A 304 12.69 -19.37 7.02
N SER A 305 12.38 -18.46 7.95
CA SER A 305 12.10 -18.82 9.35
C SER A 305 10.76 -19.53 9.49
N LYS A 306 10.68 -20.51 10.40
CA LYS A 306 9.39 -21.10 10.83
C LYS A 306 8.57 -20.13 11.70
N HIS A 307 9.23 -19.14 12.29
CA HIS A 307 8.63 -18.14 13.17
C HIS A 307 9.08 -16.73 12.74
N PRO A 308 8.71 -16.25 11.54
CA PRO A 308 9.24 -15.00 10.96
C PRO A 308 8.99 -13.78 11.86
N LYS A 309 7.83 -13.71 12.54
CA LYS A 309 7.51 -12.64 13.50
C LYS A 309 8.54 -12.51 14.65
N SER A 310 9.18 -13.61 15.05
CA SER A 310 10.22 -13.59 16.10
C SER A 310 11.59 -13.10 15.61
N THR A 311 11.72 -12.86 14.31
CA THR A 311 12.97 -12.42 13.66
C THR A 311 12.89 -11.00 13.13
N ILE A 312 11.87 -10.24 13.55
CA ILE A 312 11.65 -8.88 13.08
C ILE A 312 12.74 -7.97 13.65
N GLU A 313 13.36 -7.19 12.76
CA GLU A 313 14.33 -6.16 13.09
C GLU A 313 13.93 -4.86 12.38
N PRO A 314 13.86 -3.71 13.09
CA PRO A 314 13.77 -2.42 12.43
C PRO A 314 15.10 -2.09 11.74
N VAL A 315 15.02 -1.59 10.52
CA VAL A 315 16.16 -1.15 9.70
C VAL A 315 16.28 0.36 9.76
N SER A 316 15.16 1.07 9.67
CA SER A 316 15.09 2.53 9.65
C SER A 316 13.73 2.97 10.19
N TRP A 317 13.60 4.16 10.77
CA TRP A 317 12.34 4.64 11.33
C TRP A 317 12.25 6.16 11.41
N GLY A 318 11.09 6.68 11.79
CA GLY A 318 10.82 8.13 11.77
C GLY A 318 9.93 8.57 10.60
N TYR A 319 9.42 7.62 9.83
CA TYR A 319 8.52 7.86 8.72
C TYR A 319 7.07 8.06 9.18
N ARG A 320 6.30 8.79 8.39
CA ARG A 320 4.85 8.81 8.41
C ARG A 320 4.28 7.73 7.50
N ASN A 321 4.40 7.90 6.18
CA ASN A 321 3.85 6.97 5.20
C ASN A 321 4.91 6.57 4.16
N PRO A 322 5.80 5.63 4.48
CA PRO A 322 6.82 5.13 3.55
C PRO A 322 6.19 4.23 2.47
N TYR A 323 5.48 4.81 1.51
CA TYR A 323 4.65 4.09 0.53
C TYR A 323 5.41 3.37 -0.58
N GLY A 324 6.72 3.57 -0.66
CA GLY A 324 7.52 2.83 -1.61
C GLY A 324 8.92 2.56 -1.12
N ILE A 325 9.41 1.36 -1.43
CA ILE A 325 10.78 0.94 -1.14
C ILE A 325 11.38 0.18 -2.32
N ARG A 326 12.67 0.40 -2.58
CA ARG A 326 13.42 -0.37 -3.58
C ARG A 326 14.91 -0.40 -3.24
N PHE A 327 15.55 -1.55 -3.36
CA PHE A 327 17.02 -1.58 -3.37
C PHE A 327 17.53 -1.00 -4.69
N ALA A 328 18.47 -0.07 -4.60
CA ALA A 328 19.21 0.38 -5.77
C ALA A 328 20.13 -0.74 -6.29
N PRO A 329 20.47 -0.77 -7.58
CA PRO A 329 21.53 -1.63 -8.09
C PRO A 329 22.88 -1.39 -7.40
N ASP A 330 23.74 -2.40 -7.36
CA ASP A 330 25.07 -2.30 -6.75
C ASP A 330 26.00 -1.31 -7.48
N ASP A 331 25.82 -1.15 -8.80
CA ASP A 331 26.57 -0.21 -9.62
C ASP A 331 26.02 1.23 -9.56
N HIS A 332 24.83 1.43 -8.98
CA HIS A 332 24.23 2.75 -8.76
C HIS A 332 25.04 3.60 -7.75
N ALA A 333 24.81 4.92 -7.73
CA ALA A 333 25.42 5.83 -6.75
C ALA A 333 25.04 5.49 -5.30
N LEU A 334 23.89 4.84 -5.10
CA LEU A 334 23.39 4.38 -3.80
C LEU A 334 23.94 3.00 -3.38
N LYS A 335 24.75 2.33 -4.22
CA LYS A 335 25.52 1.11 -3.88
C LYS A 335 24.71 0.01 -3.18
N GLY A 336 23.58 -0.39 -3.75
CA GLY A 336 22.76 -1.44 -3.12
C GLY A 336 21.90 -0.97 -1.94
N GLY A 337 21.86 0.33 -1.65
CA GLY A 337 21.09 0.90 -0.55
C GLY A 337 19.57 0.89 -0.77
N LEU A 338 18.81 0.89 0.32
CA LEU A 338 17.35 0.82 0.29
C LEU A 338 16.76 2.23 0.21
N PHE A 339 16.20 2.57 -0.94
CA PHE A 339 15.55 3.85 -1.16
C PHE A 339 14.10 3.82 -0.71
N VAL A 340 13.63 4.91 -0.12
CA VAL A 340 12.27 5.05 0.45
C VAL A 340 11.62 6.30 -0.11
N THR A 341 10.40 6.16 -0.61
CA THR A 341 9.50 7.28 -0.92
C THR A 341 8.49 7.43 0.22
N GLU A 342 8.36 8.62 0.77
CA GLU A 342 7.50 8.90 1.93
C GLU A 342 6.54 10.05 1.64
N ASN A 343 5.26 9.90 1.99
CA ASN A 343 4.36 11.06 2.03
C ASN A 343 4.57 11.88 3.31
N GLY A 344 4.65 13.20 3.17
CA GLY A 344 4.70 14.14 4.28
C GLY A 344 3.42 14.14 5.13
N GLU A 345 3.47 14.78 6.29
CA GLU A 345 2.31 14.93 7.19
C GLU A 345 1.25 15.90 6.64
N ASP A 346 -0.02 15.57 6.88
CA ASP A 346 -1.13 16.41 6.45
C ASP A 346 -1.40 17.56 7.45
N GLU A 347 -2.06 18.62 6.98
CA GLU A 347 -2.60 19.69 7.82
C GLU A 347 -3.91 19.25 8.53
N ARG A 348 -3.81 18.23 9.39
CA ARG A 348 -4.94 17.70 10.17
C ARG A 348 -4.54 17.15 11.53
N GLY A 349 -5.55 16.87 12.34
CA GLY A 349 -5.42 16.21 13.64
C GLY A 349 -4.97 17.15 14.76
N ALA A 350 -4.56 16.57 15.88
CA ALA A 350 -4.11 17.33 17.06
C ALA A 350 -2.75 18.01 16.88
N ARG A 351 -1.95 17.54 15.91
CA ARG A 351 -0.67 18.13 15.51
C ARG A 351 -0.63 18.31 13.98
N PRO A 352 -1.36 19.29 13.43
CA PRO A 352 -1.36 19.54 11.99
C PRO A 352 0.03 20.06 11.56
N THR A 353 0.50 19.60 10.41
CA THR A 353 1.76 20.05 9.81
C THR A 353 1.46 20.71 8.48
N ASN A 354 1.78 22.00 8.37
CA ASN A 354 1.57 22.74 7.13
C ASN A 354 2.83 22.66 6.25
N ASN A 355 2.63 22.50 4.93
CA ASN A 355 3.70 22.39 3.94
C ASN A 355 4.74 21.30 4.24
N SER A 356 4.33 20.16 4.82
CA SER A 356 5.26 19.04 4.94
C SER A 356 5.57 18.48 3.55
N PRO A 357 6.85 18.37 3.16
CA PRO A 357 7.20 17.81 1.87
C PRO A 357 7.09 16.29 1.90
N ASP A 358 6.73 15.72 0.75
CA ASP A 358 7.07 14.33 0.45
C ASP A 358 8.60 14.18 0.38
N ARG A 359 9.11 13.01 0.77
CA ARG A 359 10.54 12.80 0.98
C ARG A 359 11.04 11.60 0.20
N LEU A 360 12.28 11.73 -0.26
CA LEU A 360 13.08 10.64 -0.80
C LEU A 360 14.24 10.38 0.16
N GLN A 361 14.35 9.16 0.66
CA GLN A 361 15.24 8.82 1.77
C GLN A 361 16.01 7.53 1.49
N LEU A 362 17.14 7.37 2.18
CA LEU A 362 17.97 6.18 2.12
C LEU A 362 17.92 5.51 3.50
N ALA A 363 17.22 4.38 3.59
CA ALA A 363 17.12 3.60 4.82
C ALA A 363 18.39 2.79 5.05
N GLN A 364 18.96 2.87 6.26
CA GLN A 364 20.18 2.16 6.63
C GLN A 364 20.12 1.63 8.05
N GLN A 365 20.72 0.46 8.25
CA GLN A 365 21.00 -0.01 9.61
C GLN A 365 22.34 0.58 10.06
N ASN A 366 22.39 1.12 11.28
CA ASN A 366 23.63 1.59 11.89
C ASN A 366 24.61 0.43 12.11
N HIS A 367 25.90 0.76 12.27
CA HIS A 367 26.96 -0.24 12.49
C HIS A 367 26.75 -1.13 13.72
N ASP A 368 26.03 -0.64 14.74
CA ASP A 368 25.70 -1.38 15.96
C ASP A 368 24.44 -2.24 15.83
N GLY A 369 23.79 -2.23 14.66
CA GLY A 369 22.55 -2.98 14.39
C GLY A 369 21.27 -2.21 14.73
N SER A 370 21.36 -1.01 15.32
CA SER A 370 20.19 -0.16 15.55
C SER A 370 19.65 0.42 14.24
N PRO A 371 18.36 0.77 14.15
CA PRO A 371 17.84 1.45 12.97
C PRO A 371 18.29 2.92 12.93
N ASP A 372 18.58 3.46 11.73
CA ASP A 372 18.77 4.90 11.56
C ASP A 372 17.44 5.68 11.72
N TYR A 373 17.51 7.00 11.93
CA TYR A 373 16.36 7.89 12.14
C TYR A 373 16.45 9.13 11.25
#